data_AF-A0A0M2H9M9-F1
#
_entry.id   AF-A0A0M2H9M9-F1
#
_cell.length_a   1.000
_cell.length_b   1.000
_cell.length_c   1.000
_cell.angle_alpha   90.00
_cell.angle_beta   90.00
_cell.angle_gamma   90.00
#
_symmetry.space_group_name_H-M   'P 1'
#
loop_
_entity.id
_entity.type
_entity.pdbx_description
1 polymer ?
#
loop_
_entity_poly.entity_id
_entity_poly.type
_entity_poly.pdbx_seq_one_letter_code
_entity_poly.pdbx_strand_id
1 'polypeptide(L)'
;MSDHQPVPAVSNGPEESSFESLLGATSSPTVVAGFTTSFRGYDRDEVDAAIARLDTMARAAKDEAAQLKQHQRRAGAAVAQSRAKAERLEAELQAAAEAREAEVDAAIAARLSEIDATLAARDAEIERLEAALAEAEQSRRADLERVVAEASAAREEEGDAVQRLQGELELANAKIADAEQRVQTLSDELVGATTESPNRQQFEEVLRVAEDQASLLIRNATIQGDRLLEAAREEIATRRASAQAEADGIVSQAQHDAQQIRLKIDTELTAHEARLEREAAHAAEKVSQAEREAAAIRSEAEKGAAVLRSTVARETARDRAEAEETVRELRLRALEFEASLTRRQDDAHQEFLVLHNQAVAHAERITQDANEQVSASLEHAQRVSVKAEDFERLMRAQSQQIEADAQLRAREHLDRAHVKAERIIDLVTTHSQSVLRDAEDRTRQLRWQQHQLMSFMAEVKELIRPETPLASAEDSAPRDEAETDGTDAAAAADVEAAVAETEVADGERAEPESEHGDGEQTESEHAEGEHGDDEPAEGDHHEGEHHDG
;
A
#
# COMPACT_ATOMS: atom_id res chain seq x y z
N MET A 1 -25.57 0.36 32.20
CA MET A 1 -24.70 -0.84 32.15
C MET A 1 -23.68 -0.58 31.06
N SER A 2 -22.44 -1.06 31.24
CA SER A 2 -21.29 -0.57 30.45
C SER A 2 -21.23 -1.10 29.03
N ASP A 3 -20.77 -0.27 28.10
CA ASP A 3 -20.42 -0.67 26.74
C ASP A 3 -19.25 -1.66 26.69
N HIS A 4 -19.27 -2.52 25.67
CA HIS A 4 -18.12 -3.33 25.25
C HIS A 4 -18.14 -3.55 23.73
N GLN A 5 -17.58 -2.60 22.99
CA GLN A 5 -17.08 -2.87 21.64
C GLN A 5 -15.72 -3.61 21.75
N PRO A 6 -15.52 -4.74 21.05
CA PRO A 6 -14.21 -5.36 20.96
C PRO A 6 -13.34 -4.62 19.94
N VAL A 7 -12.26 -4.00 20.40
CA VAL A 7 -11.23 -3.40 19.53
C VAL A 7 -10.32 -4.50 18.99
N PRO A 8 -10.18 -4.68 17.66
CA PRO A 8 -9.15 -5.56 17.10
C PRO A 8 -7.77 -4.91 17.28
N ALA A 9 -6.78 -5.69 17.72
CA ALA A 9 -5.48 -5.17 18.09
C ALA A 9 -4.67 -4.64 16.89
N VAL A 10 -4.03 -3.48 17.05
CA VAL A 10 -3.00 -2.99 16.14
C VAL A 10 -1.74 -3.84 16.34
N SER A 11 -1.53 -4.82 15.46
CA SER A 11 -0.29 -5.58 15.41
C SER A 11 0.77 -4.79 14.63
N ASN A 12 1.62 -4.05 15.34
CA ASN A 12 2.87 -3.54 14.78
C ASN A 12 3.79 -4.73 14.43
N GLY A 13 3.71 -5.20 13.19
CA GLY A 13 4.83 -5.89 12.55
C GLY A 13 5.87 -4.86 12.08
N PRO A 14 7.16 -5.16 12.12
CA PRO A 14 8.18 -4.23 11.61
C PRO A 14 8.09 -4.13 10.08
N GLU A 15 8.26 -2.92 9.53
CA GLU A 15 8.49 -2.71 8.08
C GLU A 15 9.94 -3.04 7.70
N GLU A 16 10.39 -4.25 8.04
CA GLU A 16 11.66 -4.77 7.56
C GLU A 16 11.51 -5.37 6.15
N SER A 17 12.61 -5.40 5.41
CA SER A 17 12.82 -6.18 4.17
C SER A 17 12.13 -5.75 2.86
N SER A 18 11.38 -4.63 2.76
CA SER A 18 11.03 -4.03 1.44
C SER A 18 12.27 -3.70 0.61
N PHE A 19 13.40 -3.44 1.28
CA PHE A 19 14.71 -3.21 0.69
C PHE A 19 15.48 -4.53 0.40
N GLU A 20 15.41 -5.53 1.27
CA GLU A 20 16.06 -6.84 1.03
C GLU A 20 15.41 -7.61 -0.13
N SER A 21 14.11 -7.43 -0.36
CA SER A 21 13.41 -7.95 -1.54
C SER A 21 14.04 -7.46 -2.87
N LEU A 22 14.68 -6.29 -2.86
CA LEU A 22 15.46 -5.75 -3.98
C LEU A 22 16.90 -6.29 -4.06
N LEU A 23 17.51 -6.70 -2.94
CA LEU A 23 18.81 -7.39 -2.94
C LEU A 23 18.68 -8.88 -3.29
N GLY A 24 17.57 -9.54 -2.94
CA GLY A 24 17.33 -10.95 -3.26
C GLY A 24 17.10 -11.24 -4.76
N ALA A 25 16.86 -10.21 -5.57
CA ALA A 25 16.56 -10.34 -7.00
C ALA A 25 17.80 -10.39 -7.92
N THR A 26 19.01 -10.11 -7.42
CA THR A 26 20.21 -9.90 -8.24
C THR A 26 21.06 -11.16 -8.46
N SER A 27 20.42 -12.29 -8.79
CA SER A 27 21.12 -13.55 -9.11
C SER A 27 20.55 -14.30 -10.32
N SER A 28 20.17 -13.57 -11.39
CA SER A 28 20.06 -14.17 -12.73
C SER A 28 21.40 -14.78 -13.13
N PRO A 29 21.45 -16.05 -13.57
CA PRO A 29 22.71 -16.71 -13.93
C PRO A 29 23.21 -16.20 -15.29
N THR A 30 23.91 -15.07 -15.29
CA THR A 30 24.78 -14.68 -16.40
C THR A 30 25.89 -15.72 -16.50
N VAL A 31 25.75 -16.66 -17.42
CA VAL A 31 26.76 -17.69 -17.68
C VAL A 31 28.00 -17.02 -18.26
N VAL A 32 28.95 -16.68 -17.39
CA VAL A 32 30.31 -16.28 -17.78
C VAL A 32 31.08 -17.54 -18.17
N ALA A 33 30.71 -18.10 -19.33
CA ALA A 33 31.56 -19.05 -20.03
C ALA A 33 32.86 -18.32 -20.38
N GLY A 34 33.98 -18.79 -19.82
CA GLY A 34 35.29 -18.21 -20.11
C GLY A 34 35.65 -18.41 -21.57
N PHE A 35 35.85 -17.32 -22.30
CA PHE A 35 36.20 -17.34 -23.72
C PHE A 35 37.43 -18.21 -23.98
N THR A 36 37.31 -19.08 -24.98
CA THR A 36 38.41 -19.94 -25.42
C THR A 36 39.60 -19.10 -25.91
N THR A 37 40.83 -19.55 -25.65
CA THR A 37 42.05 -18.80 -26.00
C THR A 37 42.78 -19.42 -27.18
N SER A 38 42.85 -18.66 -28.28
CA SER A 38 43.65 -18.98 -29.46
C SER A 38 45.12 -18.57 -29.28
N PHE A 39 45.97 -18.97 -30.22
CA PHE A 39 47.44 -18.79 -30.17
C PHE A 39 47.94 -17.33 -30.10
N ARG A 40 47.06 -16.32 -30.17
CA ARG A 40 47.38 -14.89 -29.95
C ARG A 40 46.30 -14.09 -29.17
N GLY A 41 45.36 -14.76 -28.49
CA GLY A 41 44.29 -14.09 -27.72
C GLY A 41 42.96 -14.85 -27.74
N TYR A 42 41.94 -14.32 -27.05
CA TYR A 42 40.59 -14.92 -27.01
C TYR A 42 40.00 -15.16 -28.41
N ASP A 43 39.17 -16.20 -28.54
CA ASP A 43 38.40 -16.45 -29.76
C ASP A 43 37.42 -15.31 -30.00
N ARG A 44 37.65 -14.61 -31.12
CA ARG A 44 36.89 -13.42 -31.47
C ARG A 44 35.44 -13.75 -31.80
N ASP A 45 35.16 -14.86 -32.47
CA ASP A 45 33.80 -15.18 -32.91
C ASP A 45 32.94 -15.59 -31.71
N GLU A 46 33.55 -16.23 -30.69
CA GLU A 46 32.90 -16.51 -29.40
C GLU A 46 32.61 -15.22 -28.60
N VAL A 47 33.58 -14.29 -28.54
CA VAL A 47 33.43 -12.97 -27.89
C VAL A 47 32.36 -12.12 -28.60
N ASP A 48 32.46 -11.94 -29.91
CA ASP A 48 31.52 -11.14 -30.72
C ASP A 48 30.10 -11.75 -30.62
N ALA A 49 29.95 -13.09 -30.57
CA ALA A 49 28.66 -13.76 -30.37
C ALA A 49 28.12 -13.72 -28.92
N ALA A 50 28.97 -13.56 -27.91
CA ALA A 50 28.54 -13.32 -26.53
C ALA A 50 28.11 -11.87 -26.33
N ILE A 51 28.88 -10.91 -26.86
CA ILE A 51 28.52 -9.48 -26.88
C ILE A 51 27.20 -9.28 -27.60
N ALA A 52 26.99 -9.89 -28.78
CA ALA A 52 25.71 -9.81 -29.50
C ALA A 52 24.51 -10.39 -28.72
N ARG A 53 24.72 -11.41 -27.88
CA ARG A 53 23.69 -11.96 -26.99
C ARG A 53 23.42 -11.07 -25.78
N LEU A 54 24.48 -10.53 -25.16
CA LEU A 54 24.34 -9.54 -24.09
C LEU A 54 23.58 -8.29 -24.59
N ASP A 55 23.88 -7.83 -25.81
CA ASP A 55 23.28 -6.64 -26.39
C ASP A 55 21.81 -6.86 -26.79
N THR A 56 21.44 -8.06 -27.26
CA THR A 56 20.02 -8.40 -27.46
C THR A 56 19.26 -8.56 -26.14
N MET A 57 19.86 -9.12 -25.09
CA MET A 57 19.27 -9.16 -23.74
C MET A 57 19.13 -7.76 -23.13
N ALA A 58 20.12 -6.89 -23.28
CA ALA A 58 20.08 -5.50 -22.79
C ALA A 58 19.00 -4.68 -23.51
N ARG A 59 18.82 -4.88 -24.83
CA ARG A 59 17.70 -4.31 -25.60
C ARG A 59 16.35 -4.83 -25.10
N ALA A 60 16.19 -6.15 -24.95
CA ALA A 60 14.95 -6.75 -24.47
C ALA A 60 14.56 -6.28 -23.06
N ALA A 61 15.50 -6.25 -22.11
CA ALA A 61 15.27 -5.75 -20.75
C ALA A 61 14.97 -4.24 -20.72
N LYS A 62 15.55 -3.46 -21.64
CA LYS A 62 15.23 -2.03 -21.83
C LYS A 62 13.82 -1.82 -22.39
N ASP A 63 13.39 -2.66 -23.32
CA ASP A 63 12.04 -2.63 -23.89
C ASP A 63 10.98 -3.10 -22.87
N GLU A 64 11.29 -4.11 -22.05
CA GLU A 64 10.46 -4.55 -20.92
C GLU A 64 10.36 -3.45 -19.85
N ALA A 65 11.47 -2.82 -19.46
CA ALA A 65 11.46 -1.68 -18.54
C ALA A 65 10.68 -0.48 -19.10
N ALA A 66 10.67 -0.27 -20.42
CA ALA A 66 9.84 0.73 -21.07
C ALA A 66 8.35 0.37 -21.04
N GLN A 67 7.99 -0.91 -21.26
CA GLN A 67 6.63 -1.41 -21.15
C GLN A 67 6.10 -1.32 -19.71
N LEU A 68 6.90 -1.71 -18.71
CA LEU A 68 6.56 -1.59 -17.29
C LEU A 68 6.36 -0.11 -16.88
N LYS A 69 7.24 0.80 -17.30
CA LYS A 69 7.06 2.25 -17.09
C LYS A 69 5.81 2.79 -17.80
N GLN A 70 5.47 2.28 -18.99
CA GLN A 70 4.22 2.65 -19.66
C GLN A 70 2.98 2.10 -18.93
N HIS A 71 3.04 0.87 -18.41
CA HIS A 71 1.97 0.28 -17.61
C HIS A 71 1.76 1.03 -16.30
N GLN A 72 2.84 1.35 -15.57
CA GLN A 72 2.81 2.16 -14.36
C GLN A 72 2.19 3.55 -14.61
N ARG A 73 2.55 4.21 -15.72
CA ARG A 73 1.93 5.49 -16.13
C ARG A 73 0.44 5.35 -16.45
N ARG A 74 0.02 4.28 -17.15
CA ARG A 74 -1.41 4.00 -17.41
C ARG A 74 -2.18 3.72 -16.12
N ALA A 75 -1.63 2.93 -15.20
CA ALA A 75 -2.24 2.63 -13.91
C ALA A 75 -2.36 3.90 -13.05
N GLY A 76 -1.31 4.72 -12.95
CA GLY A 76 -1.36 6.01 -12.27
C GLY A 76 -2.40 6.98 -12.85
N ALA A 77 -2.50 7.06 -14.19
CA ALA A 77 -3.52 7.86 -14.86
C ALA A 77 -4.95 7.34 -14.59
N ALA A 78 -5.15 6.01 -14.56
CA ALA A 78 -6.44 5.41 -14.23
C ALA A 78 -6.84 5.66 -12.76
N VAL A 79 -5.89 5.56 -11.83
CA VAL A 79 -6.11 5.89 -10.41
C VAL A 79 -6.45 7.37 -10.25
N ALA A 80 -5.71 8.27 -10.88
CA ALA A 80 -6.01 9.71 -10.88
C ALA A 80 -7.40 10.00 -11.47
N GLN A 81 -7.78 9.34 -12.57
CA GLN A 81 -9.12 9.46 -13.15
C GLN A 81 -10.21 8.93 -12.22
N SER A 82 -9.99 7.81 -11.53
CA SER A 82 -10.97 7.28 -10.55
C SER A 82 -11.12 8.20 -9.34
N ARG A 83 -10.03 8.81 -8.88
CA ARG A 83 -10.03 9.78 -7.77
C ARG A 83 -10.77 11.06 -8.17
N ALA A 84 -10.43 11.66 -9.31
CA ALA A 84 -11.14 12.83 -9.82
C ALA A 84 -12.62 12.56 -10.14
N LYS A 85 -13.02 11.30 -10.38
CA LYS A 85 -14.44 10.92 -10.46
C LYS A 85 -15.09 10.79 -9.08
N ALA A 86 -14.40 10.25 -8.08
CA ALA A 86 -14.89 10.19 -6.70
C ALA A 86 -15.11 11.60 -6.13
N GLU A 87 -14.11 12.47 -6.25
CA GLU A 87 -14.17 13.88 -5.79
C GLU A 87 -15.32 14.66 -6.46
N ARG A 88 -15.65 14.37 -7.73
CA ARG A 88 -16.85 14.92 -8.40
C ARG A 88 -18.16 14.36 -7.87
N LEU A 89 -18.25 13.04 -7.67
CA LEU A 89 -19.44 12.40 -7.12
C LEU A 89 -19.71 12.82 -5.67
N GLU A 90 -18.66 13.06 -4.89
CA GLU A 90 -18.74 13.60 -3.53
C GLU A 90 -19.27 15.04 -3.55
N ALA A 91 -18.78 15.90 -4.45
CA ALA A 91 -19.30 17.25 -4.64
C ALA A 91 -20.75 17.27 -5.16
N GLU A 92 -21.11 16.40 -6.12
CA GLU A 92 -22.48 16.22 -6.62
C GLU A 92 -23.44 15.76 -5.51
N LEU A 93 -23.01 14.82 -4.65
CA LEU A 93 -23.79 14.36 -3.50
C LEU A 93 -23.92 15.42 -2.40
N GLN A 94 -22.88 16.22 -2.14
CA GLN A 94 -22.96 17.32 -1.18
C GLN A 94 -23.92 18.41 -1.68
N ALA A 95 -23.79 18.86 -2.93
CA ALA A 95 -24.69 19.84 -3.52
C ALA A 95 -26.16 19.35 -3.55
N ALA A 96 -26.38 18.05 -3.82
CA ALA A 96 -27.72 17.45 -3.75
C ALA A 96 -28.27 17.34 -2.31
N ALA A 97 -27.41 17.18 -1.30
CA ALA A 97 -27.81 17.20 0.10
C ALA A 97 -28.19 18.63 0.55
N GLU A 98 -27.35 19.62 0.26
CA GLU A 98 -27.59 21.03 0.56
C GLU A 98 -28.86 21.57 -0.13
N ALA A 99 -29.08 21.22 -1.40
CA ALA A 99 -30.29 21.58 -2.13
C ALA A 99 -31.56 20.96 -1.51
N ARG A 100 -31.47 19.71 -1.03
CA ARG A 100 -32.58 19.01 -0.37
C ARG A 100 -32.85 19.54 1.04
N GLU A 101 -31.83 19.96 1.77
CA GLU A 101 -31.97 20.63 3.06
C GLU A 101 -32.69 21.98 2.88
N ALA A 102 -32.28 22.78 1.89
CA ALA A 102 -32.98 24.02 1.52
C ALA A 102 -34.44 23.81 1.05
N GLU A 103 -34.73 22.72 0.33
CA GLU A 103 -36.11 22.35 -0.04
C GLU A 103 -36.97 22.01 1.19
N VAL A 104 -36.40 21.26 2.15
CA VAL A 104 -37.08 20.90 3.41
C VAL A 104 -37.33 22.14 4.26
N ASP A 105 -36.36 23.03 4.41
CA ASP A 105 -36.51 24.28 5.17
C ASP A 105 -37.54 25.22 4.52
N ALA A 106 -37.54 25.32 3.19
CA ALA A 106 -38.57 26.07 2.46
C ALA A 106 -39.97 25.49 2.66
N ALA A 107 -40.11 24.16 2.65
CA ALA A 107 -41.38 23.47 2.92
C ALA A 107 -41.84 23.66 4.38
N ILE A 108 -40.92 23.66 5.35
CA ILE A 108 -41.21 23.95 6.77
C ILE A 108 -41.67 25.41 6.91
N ALA A 109 -40.96 26.37 6.33
CA ALA A 109 -41.33 27.79 6.37
C ALA A 109 -42.70 28.05 5.72
N ALA A 110 -43.01 27.39 4.61
CA ALA A 110 -44.32 27.46 3.96
C ALA A 110 -45.44 26.90 4.86
N ARG A 111 -45.22 25.75 5.53
CA ARG A 111 -46.20 25.17 6.47
C ARG A 111 -46.37 25.98 7.75
N LEU A 112 -45.32 26.63 8.26
CA LEU A 112 -45.43 27.55 9.39
C LEU A 112 -46.26 28.79 9.01
N SER A 113 -46.02 29.38 7.84
CA SER A 113 -46.81 30.50 7.30
C SER A 113 -48.29 30.14 7.10
N GLU A 114 -48.59 28.93 6.63
CA GLU A 114 -49.96 28.41 6.54
C GLU A 114 -50.61 28.25 7.93
N ILE A 115 -49.88 27.69 8.92
CA ILE A 115 -50.36 27.57 10.30
C ILE A 115 -50.65 28.95 10.89
N ASP A 116 -49.72 29.90 10.81
CA ASP A 116 -49.88 31.26 11.32
C ASP A 116 -51.08 31.98 10.67
N ALA A 117 -51.28 31.80 9.36
CA ALA A 117 -52.45 32.31 8.65
C ALA A 117 -53.76 31.67 9.13
N THR A 118 -53.77 30.35 9.44
CA THR A 118 -54.96 29.71 10.02
C THR A 118 -55.23 30.15 11.45
N LEU A 119 -54.20 30.39 12.26
CA LEU A 119 -54.32 30.91 13.63
C LEU A 119 -54.90 32.33 13.62
N ALA A 120 -54.32 33.25 12.84
CA ALA A 120 -54.86 34.61 12.69
C ALA A 120 -56.32 34.61 12.18
N ALA A 121 -56.69 33.65 11.32
CA ALA A 121 -58.07 33.48 10.86
C ALA A 121 -59.01 32.83 11.90
N ARG A 122 -58.49 32.09 12.90
CA ARG A 122 -59.25 31.64 14.08
C ARG A 122 -59.41 32.76 15.09
N ASP A 123 -58.35 33.50 15.40
CA ASP A 123 -58.36 34.60 16.37
C ASP A 123 -59.33 35.70 15.93
N ALA A 124 -59.28 36.10 14.66
CA ALA A 124 -60.23 37.05 14.08
C ALA A 124 -61.68 36.53 13.99
N GLU A 125 -61.93 35.23 14.15
CA GLU A 125 -63.27 34.66 14.30
C GLU A 125 -63.70 34.62 15.77
N ILE A 126 -62.77 34.35 16.70
CA ILE A 126 -63.01 34.47 18.15
C ILE A 126 -63.41 35.91 18.50
N GLU A 127 -62.67 36.93 18.02
CA GLU A 127 -63.02 38.34 18.22
C GLU A 127 -64.43 38.69 17.72
N ARG A 128 -64.87 38.13 16.57
CA ARG A 128 -66.24 38.30 16.05
C ARG A 128 -67.28 37.65 16.94
N LEU A 129 -67.01 36.45 17.44
CA LEU A 129 -67.92 35.71 18.31
C LEU A 129 -68.02 36.37 19.70
N GLU A 130 -66.92 36.90 20.24
CA GLU A 130 -66.92 37.70 21.48
C GLU A 130 -67.68 39.02 21.31
N ALA A 131 -67.50 39.73 20.19
CA ALA A 131 -68.25 40.94 19.88
C ALA A 131 -69.76 40.65 19.74
N ALA A 132 -70.14 39.59 19.02
CA ALA A 132 -71.54 39.18 18.87
C ALA A 132 -72.17 38.73 20.20
N LEU A 133 -71.40 38.05 21.08
CA LEU A 133 -71.84 37.70 22.43
C LEU A 133 -72.07 38.96 23.28
N ALA A 134 -71.17 39.94 23.21
CA ALA A 134 -71.28 41.20 23.93
C ALA A 134 -72.50 42.02 23.47
N GLU A 135 -72.77 42.08 22.15
CA GLU A 135 -73.96 42.73 21.60
C GLU A 135 -75.26 42.01 22.03
N ALA A 136 -75.29 40.68 21.98
CA ALA A 136 -76.42 39.89 22.45
C ALA A 136 -76.67 40.05 23.96
N GLU A 137 -75.60 40.14 24.77
CA GLU A 137 -75.70 40.47 26.19
C GLU A 137 -76.22 41.90 26.42
N GLN A 138 -75.74 42.88 25.66
CA GLN A 138 -76.18 44.27 25.79
C GLN A 138 -77.65 44.43 25.40
N SER A 139 -78.08 43.77 24.32
CA SER A 139 -79.49 43.71 23.90
C SER A 139 -80.36 43.09 25.00
N ARG A 140 -79.95 41.92 25.54
CA ARG A 140 -80.66 41.25 26.65
C ARG A 140 -80.73 42.12 27.92
N ARG A 141 -79.71 42.92 28.22
CA ARG A 141 -79.72 43.89 29.34
C ARG A 141 -80.71 45.03 29.07
N ALA A 142 -80.70 45.60 27.87
CA ALA A 142 -81.63 46.66 27.48
C ALA A 142 -83.10 46.20 27.49
N ASP A 143 -83.39 44.97 27.03
CA ASP A 143 -84.74 44.38 27.13
C ASP A 143 -85.16 44.14 28.58
N LEU A 144 -84.25 43.70 29.46
CA LEU A 144 -84.54 43.56 30.89
C LEU A 144 -84.80 44.93 31.55
N GLU A 145 -84.01 45.95 31.23
CA GLU A 145 -84.23 47.33 31.71
C GLU A 145 -85.56 47.89 31.22
N ARG A 146 -85.93 47.64 29.95
CA ARG A 146 -87.23 48.02 29.38
C ARG A 146 -88.39 47.32 30.09
N VAL A 147 -88.32 46.00 30.30
CA VAL A 147 -89.36 45.24 31.00
C VAL A 147 -89.48 45.68 32.47
N VAL A 148 -88.37 46.03 33.14
CA VAL A 148 -88.39 46.60 34.49
C VAL A 148 -89.03 47.98 34.51
N ALA A 149 -88.74 48.84 33.51
CA ALA A 149 -89.35 50.16 33.39
C ALA A 149 -90.88 50.07 33.13
N GLU A 150 -91.30 49.22 32.19
CA GLU A 150 -92.71 48.91 31.91
C GLU A 150 -93.44 48.40 33.17
N ALA A 151 -92.80 47.48 33.92
CA ALA A 151 -93.34 46.97 35.17
C ALA A 151 -93.35 47.99 36.33
N SER A 152 -92.49 49.01 36.30
CA SER A 152 -92.56 50.13 37.26
C SER A 152 -93.68 51.11 36.93
N ALA A 153 -93.82 51.51 35.66
CA ALA A 153 -94.87 52.43 35.21
C ALA A 153 -96.27 51.85 35.48
N ALA A 154 -96.49 50.56 35.21
CA ALA A 154 -97.76 49.89 35.52
C ALA A 154 -98.12 49.96 37.03
N ARG A 155 -97.12 49.85 37.93
CA ARG A 155 -97.34 49.97 39.39
C ARG A 155 -97.61 51.40 39.83
N GLU A 156 -97.05 52.39 39.15
CA GLU A 156 -97.36 53.80 39.39
C GLU A 156 -98.80 54.13 38.93
N GLU A 157 -99.22 53.64 37.76
CA GLU A 157 -100.61 53.77 37.27
C GLU A 157 -101.63 53.07 38.20
N GLU A 158 -101.31 51.88 38.71
CA GLU A 158 -102.11 51.21 39.76
C GLU A 158 -102.17 52.04 41.05
N GLY A 159 -101.05 52.62 41.47
CA GLY A 159 -100.98 53.49 42.65
C GLY A 159 -101.85 54.74 42.52
N ASP A 160 -101.79 55.42 41.37
CA ASP A 160 -102.60 56.60 41.07
C ASP A 160 -104.08 56.25 40.88
N ALA A 161 -104.41 55.06 40.38
CA ALA A 161 -105.78 54.56 40.36
C ALA A 161 -106.32 54.34 41.79
N VAL A 162 -105.54 53.72 42.67
CA VAL A 162 -105.90 53.51 44.08
C VAL A 162 -106.07 54.85 44.82
N GLN A 163 -105.17 55.82 44.64
CA GLN A 163 -105.28 57.14 45.28
C GLN A 163 -106.53 57.90 44.82
N ARG A 164 -106.87 57.86 43.53
CA ARG A 164 -108.10 58.49 43.00
C ARG A 164 -109.36 57.86 43.62
N LEU A 165 -109.43 56.53 43.66
CA LEU A 165 -110.56 55.80 44.27
C LEU A 165 -110.68 56.08 45.78
N GLN A 166 -109.56 56.26 46.49
CA GLN A 166 -109.55 56.70 47.89
C GLN A 166 -110.11 58.13 48.04
N GLY A 167 -109.65 59.09 47.23
CA GLY A 167 -110.18 60.46 47.25
C GLY A 167 -111.66 60.56 46.86
N GLU A 168 -112.13 59.73 45.92
CA GLU A 168 -113.55 59.62 45.59
C GLU A 168 -114.39 59.07 46.74
N LEU A 169 -113.89 58.06 47.47
CA LEU A 169 -114.51 57.53 48.68
C LEU A 169 -114.55 58.57 49.82
N GLU A 170 -113.47 59.31 50.05
CA GLU A 170 -113.44 60.40 51.04
C GLU A 170 -114.45 61.52 50.69
N LEU A 171 -114.51 61.93 49.42
CA LEU A 171 -115.49 62.91 48.94
C LEU A 171 -116.93 62.40 48.98
N ALA A 172 -117.17 61.09 48.83
CA ALA A 172 -118.48 60.48 49.03
C ALA A 172 -118.88 60.50 50.51
N ASN A 173 -117.99 60.06 51.40
CA ASN A 173 -118.21 60.07 52.85
C ASN A 173 -118.45 61.48 53.40
N ALA A 174 -117.71 62.49 52.92
CA ALA A 174 -117.92 63.88 53.30
C ALA A 174 -119.29 64.43 52.87
N LYS A 175 -119.80 64.04 51.69
CA LYS A 175 -121.15 64.40 51.22
C LYS A 175 -122.25 63.71 52.04
N ILE A 176 -122.01 62.49 52.50
CA ILE A 176 -122.93 61.77 53.40
C ILE A 176 -123.02 62.51 54.75
N ALA A 177 -121.88 62.84 55.36
CA ALA A 177 -121.84 63.57 56.63
C ALA A 177 -122.46 64.99 56.55
N ASP A 178 -122.23 65.73 55.46
CA ASP A 178 -122.88 67.03 55.19
C ASP A 178 -124.40 66.88 54.99
N ALA A 179 -124.87 65.82 54.32
CA ALA A 179 -126.29 65.53 54.21
C ALA A 179 -126.93 65.18 55.57
N GLU A 180 -126.25 64.37 56.39
CA GLU A 180 -126.68 64.04 57.76
C GLU A 180 -126.76 65.30 58.64
N GLN A 181 -125.74 66.16 58.60
CA GLN A 181 -125.73 67.41 59.36
C GLN A 181 -126.85 68.38 58.93
N ARG A 182 -127.14 68.47 57.62
CA ARG A 182 -128.27 69.28 57.12
C ARG A 182 -129.62 68.76 57.59
N VAL A 183 -129.82 67.43 57.56
CA VAL A 183 -131.02 66.78 58.10
C VAL A 183 -131.19 67.12 59.58
N GLN A 184 -130.11 67.06 60.38
CA GLN A 184 -130.16 67.46 61.80
C GLN A 184 -130.57 68.93 61.95
N THR A 185 -129.94 69.87 61.23
CA THR A 185 -130.29 71.30 61.36
C THR A 185 -131.72 71.62 60.95
N LEU A 186 -132.27 70.93 59.94
CA LEU A 186 -133.68 71.09 59.54
C LEU A 186 -134.65 70.51 60.57
N SER A 187 -134.24 69.44 61.28
CA SER A 187 -134.97 68.90 62.43
C SER A 187 -135.00 69.89 63.59
N ASP A 188 -133.85 70.49 63.92
CA ASP A 188 -133.72 71.47 65.00
C ASP A 188 -134.49 72.78 64.70
N GLU A 189 -134.46 73.28 63.46
CA GLU A 189 -135.24 74.46 63.04
C GLU A 189 -136.76 74.22 63.09
N LEU A 190 -137.23 73.02 62.72
CA LEU A 190 -138.65 72.64 62.83
C LEU A 190 -139.13 72.69 64.29
N VAL A 191 -138.33 72.17 65.23
CA VAL A 191 -138.64 72.17 66.67
C VAL A 191 -138.72 73.59 67.24
N GLY A 192 -138.02 74.57 66.65
CA GLY A 192 -138.02 75.98 67.09
C GLY A 192 -139.26 76.80 66.71
N ALA A 193 -140.09 76.37 65.75
CA ALA A 193 -141.14 77.20 65.12
C ALA A 193 -142.47 77.27 65.92
N THR A 194 -142.44 77.79 67.14
CA THR A 194 -143.55 77.66 68.11
C THR A 194 -144.65 78.75 68.07
N THR A 195 -145.43 78.85 66.98
CA THR A 195 -146.80 79.41 67.01
C THR A 195 -147.79 78.55 66.23
N GLU A 196 -149.02 78.41 66.75
CA GLU A 196 -150.04 77.53 66.16
C GLU A 196 -150.81 78.22 65.02
N SER A 197 -150.91 77.51 63.90
CA SER A 197 -151.65 77.88 62.69
C SER A 197 -152.06 76.58 61.99
N PRO A 198 -153.20 76.52 61.24
CA PRO A 198 -153.60 75.31 60.50
C PRO A 198 -152.50 74.77 59.58
N ASN A 199 -151.60 75.64 59.11
CA ASN A 199 -150.45 75.26 58.30
C ASN A 199 -149.47 74.34 59.05
N ARG A 200 -149.40 74.33 60.39
CA ARG A 200 -148.45 73.45 61.12
C ARG A 200 -148.74 71.98 60.86
N GLN A 201 -149.99 71.53 60.93
CA GLN A 201 -150.31 70.11 60.66
C GLN A 201 -149.92 69.70 59.23
N GLN A 202 -150.09 70.62 58.27
CA GLN A 202 -149.63 70.42 56.89
C GLN A 202 -148.10 70.48 56.76
N PHE A 203 -147.41 71.30 57.56
CA PHE A 203 -145.95 71.38 57.59
C PHE A 203 -145.33 70.15 58.27
N GLU A 204 -145.96 69.63 59.33
CA GLU A 204 -145.63 68.37 59.99
C GLU A 204 -145.92 67.16 59.09
N GLU A 205 -147.02 67.15 58.33
CA GLU A 205 -147.23 66.15 57.27
C GLU A 205 -146.15 66.25 56.18
N VAL A 206 -145.87 67.46 55.68
CA VAL A 206 -144.83 67.68 54.65
C VAL A 206 -143.44 67.31 55.15
N LEU A 207 -143.10 67.60 56.41
CA LEU A 207 -141.79 67.30 56.98
C LEU A 207 -141.67 65.85 57.43
N ARG A 208 -142.75 65.21 57.87
CA ARG A 208 -142.80 63.74 58.04
C ARG A 208 -142.66 63.03 56.70
N VAL A 209 -143.33 63.52 55.65
CA VAL A 209 -143.16 63.01 54.29
C VAL A 209 -141.74 63.29 53.77
N ALA A 210 -141.13 64.42 54.12
CA ALA A 210 -139.74 64.73 53.77
C ALA A 210 -138.73 63.90 54.57
N GLU A 211 -139.01 63.56 55.83
CA GLU A 211 -138.20 62.68 56.68
C GLU A 211 -138.34 61.22 56.23
N ASP A 212 -139.54 60.75 55.88
CA ASP A 212 -139.77 59.45 55.26
C ASP A 212 -139.08 59.37 53.89
N GLN A 213 -139.15 60.44 53.06
CA GLN A 213 -138.43 60.53 51.79
C GLN A 213 -136.91 60.62 51.96
N ALA A 214 -136.40 61.42 52.89
CA ALA A 214 -134.97 61.53 53.18
C ALA A 214 -134.42 60.22 53.73
N SER A 215 -135.13 59.58 54.66
CA SER A 215 -134.80 58.24 55.16
C SER A 215 -134.88 57.20 54.04
N LEU A 216 -135.83 57.30 53.11
CA LEU A 216 -135.92 56.40 51.95
C LEU A 216 -134.78 56.66 50.94
N LEU A 217 -134.39 57.91 50.72
CA LEU A 217 -133.25 58.30 49.88
C LEU A 217 -131.92 57.85 50.51
N ILE A 218 -131.72 58.05 51.81
CA ILE A 218 -130.55 57.56 52.56
C ILE A 218 -130.50 56.03 52.47
N ARG A 219 -131.58 55.31 52.82
CA ARG A 219 -131.63 53.84 52.71
C ARG A 219 -131.34 53.35 51.27
N ASN A 220 -131.86 54.04 50.25
CA ASN A 220 -131.58 53.72 48.85
C ASN A 220 -130.12 54.03 48.47
N ALA A 221 -129.54 55.12 48.96
CA ALA A 221 -128.13 55.47 48.77
C ALA A 221 -127.19 54.50 49.49
N THR A 222 -127.51 54.03 50.70
CA THR A 222 -126.76 52.96 51.38
C THR A 222 -126.83 51.66 50.57
N ILE A 223 -128.03 51.24 50.15
CA ILE A 223 -128.22 50.04 49.31
C ILE A 223 -127.49 50.16 47.95
N GLN A 224 -127.39 51.36 47.37
CA GLN A 224 -126.60 51.61 46.16
C GLN A 224 -125.09 51.59 46.44
N GLY A 225 -124.63 52.19 47.54
CA GLY A 225 -123.24 52.15 47.98
C GLY A 225 -122.76 50.73 48.28
N ASP A 226 -123.56 49.94 49.02
CA ASP A 226 -123.29 48.53 49.29
C ASP A 226 -123.18 47.72 48.00
N ARG A 227 -124.11 47.91 47.05
CA ARG A 227 -124.06 47.26 45.73
C ARG A 227 -122.85 47.67 44.90
N LEU A 228 -122.43 48.93 44.95
CA LEU A 228 -121.23 49.42 44.25
C LEU A 228 -119.95 48.86 44.89
N LEU A 229 -119.90 48.78 46.23
CA LEU A 229 -118.79 48.16 46.95
C LEU A 229 -118.73 46.64 46.73
N GLU A 230 -119.87 45.96 46.64
CA GLU A 230 -119.95 44.53 46.34
C GLU A 230 -119.54 44.24 44.89
N ALA A 231 -120.04 45.02 43.91
CA ALA A 231 -119.62 44.93 42.52
C ALA A 231 -118.12 45.25 42.34
N ALA A 232 -117.58 46.27 43.02
CA ALA A 232 -116.16 46.58 42.97
C ALA A 232 -115.29 45.49 43.63
N ARG A 233 -115.77 44.83 44.69
CA ARG A 233 -115.11 43.67 45.29
C ARG A 233 -115.13 42.46 44.34
N GLU A 234 -116.24 42.21 43.66
CA GLU A 234 -116.38 41.16 42.65
C GLU A 234 -115.48 41.42 41.43
N GLU A 235 -115.39 42.68 40.97
CA GLU A 235 -114.48 43.06 39.89
C GLU A 235 -113.01 42.92 40.31
N ILE A 236 -112.62 43.37 41.51
CA ILE A 236 -111.25 43.19 42.04
C ILE A 236 -110.92 41.70 42.20
N ALA A 237 -111.86 40.87 42.66
CA ALA A 237 -111.68 39.43 42.74
C ALA A 237 -111.50 38.80 41.35
N THR A 238 -112.32 39.22 40.38
CA THR A 238 -112.26 38.74 38.98
C THR A 238 -110.95 39.15 38.30
N ARG A 239 -110.53 40.42 38.43
CA ARG A 239 -109.24 40.93 37.92
C ARG A 239 -108.06 40.17 38.54
N ARG A 240 -108.08 39.92 39.85
CA ARG A 240 -107.04 39.12 40.53
C ARG A 240 -107.04 37.66 40.07
N ALA A 241 -108.20 37.05 39.85
CA ALA A 241 -108.30 35.69 39.32
C ALA A 241 -107.75 35.60 37.88
N SER A 242 -108.05 36.59 37.03
CA SER A 242 -107.49 36.69 35.67
C SER A 242 -105.97 36.84 35.71
N ALA A 243 -105.46 37.86 36.42
CA ALA A 243 -104.03 38.12 36.53
C ALA A 243 -103.24 36.94 37.13
N GLN A 244 -103.82 36.21 38.10
CA GLN A 244 -103.23 34.98 38.63
C GLN A 244 -103.20 33.87 37.57
N ALA A 245 -104.29 33.63 36.86
CA ALA A 245 -104.35 32.62 35.80
C ALA A 245 -103.42 32.95 34.62
N GLU A 246 -103.27 34.23 34.28
CA GLU A 246 -102.31 34.73 33.29
C GLU A 246 -100.87 34.53 33.75
N ALA A 247 -100.55 34.85 35.01
CA ALA A 247 -99.22 34.62 35.59
C ALA A 247 -98.88 33.12 35.66
N ASP A 248 -99.80 32.27 36.12
CA ASP A 248 -99.62 30.82 36.15
C ASP A 248 -99.48 30.24 34.73
N GLY A 249 -100.20 30.81 33.75
CA GLY A 249 -100.06 30.49 32.33
C GLY A 249 -98.67 30.83 31.77
N ILE A 250 -98.17 32.04 32.04
CA ILE A 250 -96.81 32.48 31.64
C ILE A 250 -95.74 31.60 32.29
N VAL A 251 -95.88 31.29 33.59
CA VAL A 251 -94.95 30.41 34.31
C VAL A 251 -94.97 28.99 33.76
N SER A 252 -96.15 28.44 33.45
CA SER A 252 -96.31 27.12 32.82
C SER A 252 -95.67 27.07 31.43
N GLN A 253 -95.91 28.08 30.59
CA GLN A 253 -95.31 28.20 29.26
C GLN A 253 -93.79 28.30 29.34
N ALA A 254 -93.25 29.20 30.17
CA ALA A 254 -91.80 29.35 30.36
C ALA A 254 -91.13 28.08 30.91
N GLN A 255 -91.82 27.32 31.78
CA GLN A 255 -91.35 26.01 32.24
C GLN A 255 -91.37 24.96 31.12
N HIS A 256 -92.39 24.98 30.24
CA HIS A 256 -92.47 24.08 29.10
C HIS A 256 -91.38 24.37 28.07
N ASP A 257 -91.16 25.64 27.71
CA ASP A 257 -90.12 26.04 26.77
C ASP A 257 -88.71 25.74 27.32
N ALA A 258 -88.48 25.96 28.61
CA ALA A 258 -87.24 25.56 29.28
C ALA A 258 -87.02 24.03 29.29
N GLN A 259 -88.09 23.23 29.37
CA GLN A 259 -88.02 21.76 29.23
C GLN A 259 -87.73 21.34 27.78
N GLN A 260 -88.35 21.98 26.78
CA GLN A 260 -88.06 21.73 25.37
C GLN A 260 -86.60 22.06 25.03
N ILE A 261 -86.10 23.21 25.48
CA ILE A 261 -84.70 23.64 25.24
C ILE A 261 -83.72 22.66 25.91
N ARG A 262 -83.99 22.21 27.14
CA ARG A 262 -83.17 21.18 27.80
C ARG A 262 -83.17 19.87 27.02
N LEU A 263 -84.34 19.33 26.67
CA LEU A 263 -84.45 18.09 25.90
C LEU A 263 -83.70 18.20 24.55
N LYS A 264 -83.80 19.36 23.89
CA LYS A 264 -83.04 19.62 22.66
C LYS A 264 -81.54 19.56 22.92
N ILE A 265 -81.02 20.30 23.90
CA ILE A 265 -79.60 20.30 24.28
C ILE A 265 -79.12 18.88 24.63
N ASP A 266 -79.89 18.12 25.41
CA ASP A 266 -79.55 16.74 25.78
C ASP A 266 -79.47 15.83 24.54
N THR A 267 -80.37 15.97 23.57
CA THR A 267 -80.32 15.22 22.30
C THR A 267 -79.17 15.65 21.38
N GLU A 268 -78.85 16.94 21.31
CA GLU A 268 -77.72 17.46 20.53
C GLU A 268 -76.39 17.02 21.15
N LEU A 269 -76.25 17.11 22.48
CA LEU A 269 -75.10 16.60 23.24
C LEU A 269 -74.90 15.10 22.98
N THR A 270 -75.93 14.28 23.15
CA THR A 270 -75.88 12.84 22.89
C THR A 270 -75.45 12.54 21.44
N ALA A 271 -75.95 13.32 20.48
CA ALA A 271 -75.58 13.17 19.06
C ALA A 271 -74.12 13.59 18.77
N HIS A 272 -73.61 14.61 19.47
CA HIS A 272 -72.20 15.03 19.40
C HIS A 272 -71.26 14.02 20.06
N GLU A 273 -71.60 13.51 21.25
CA GLU A 273 -70.86 12.43 21.93
C GLU A 273 -70.78 11.18 21.06
N ALA A 274 -71.92 10.71 20.55
CA ALA A 274 -71.98 9.56 19.63
C ALA A 274 -71.31 9.84 18.27
N ARG A 275 -71.03 11.10 17.90
CA ARG A 275 -70.20 11.44 16.74
C ARG A 275 -68.71 11.37 17.09
N LEU A 276 -68.30 11.97 18.20
CA LEU A 276 -66.92 11.96 18.69
C LEU A 276 -66.44 10.53 18.97
N GLU A 277 -67.27 9.67 19.54
CA GLU A 277 -66.96 8.25 19.76
C GLU A 277 -66.69 7.51 18.43
N ARG A 278 -67.50 7.75 17.39
CA ARG A 278 -67.28 7.18 16.04
C ARG A 278 -66.02 7.71 15.37
N GLU A 279 -65.75 9.01 15.49
CA GLU A 279 -64.55 9.63 14.93
C GLU A 279 -63.28 9.14 15.66
N ALA A 280 -63.33 8.97 16.98
CA ALA A 280 -62.26 8.38 17.78
C ALA A 280 -62.04 6.88 17.49
N ALA A 281 -63.10 6.10 17.34
CA ALA A 281 -63.01 4.68 16.97
C ALA A 281 -62.38 4.49 15.58
N HIS A 282 -62.78 5.30 14.60
CA HIS A 282 -62.20 5.32 13.25
C HIS A 282 -60.74 5.81 13.23
N ALA A 283 -60.38 6.76 14.10
CA ALA A 283 -58.98 7.16 14.29
C ALA A 283 -58.14 6.02 14.90
N ALA A 284 -58.66 5.32 15.92
CA ALA A 284 -58.01 4.17 16.54
C ALA A 284 -57.86 2.99 15.56
N GLU A 285 -58.86 2.74 14.70
CA GLU A 285 -58.77 1.74 13.63
C GLU A 285 -57.66 2.09 12.63
N LYS A 286 -57.56 3.36 12.21
CA LYS A 286 -56.48 3.85 11.34
C LYS A 286 -55.10 3.72 11.97
N VAL A 287 -54.95 4.05 13.25
CA VAL A 287 -53.70 3.83 13.99
C VAL A 287 -53.36 2.33 14.01
N SER A 288 -54.31 1.47 14.37
CA SER A 288 -54.13 0.02 14.35
C SER A 288 -53.78 -0.53 12.96
N GLN A 289 -54.31 0.05 11.89
CA GLN A 289 -53.94 -0.30 10.51
C GLN A 289 -52.49 0.12 10.21
N ALA A 290 -52.13 1.38 10.47
CA ALA A 290 -50.79 1.89 10.26
C ALA A 290 -49.73 1.14 11.09
N GLU A 291 -50.05 0.72 12.32
CA GLU A 291 -49.18 -0.13 13.15
C GLU A 291 -48.96 -1.51 12.53
N ARG A 292 -50.01 -2.14 11.97
CA ARG A 292 -49.94 -3.43 11.26
C ARG A 292 -49.12 -3.32 9.98
N GLU A 293 -49.32 -2.26 9.21
CA GLU A 293 -48.56 -1.98 7.98
C GLU A 293 -47.08 -1.70 8.29
N ALA A 294 -46.79 -0.87 9.30
CA ALA A 294 -45.43 -0.63 9.76
C ALA A 294 -44.75 -1.91 10.31
N ALA A 295 -45.49 -2.80 10.98
CA ALA A 295 -44.98 -4.10 11.41
C ALA A 295 -44.70 -5.05 10.23
N ALA A 296 -45.56 -5.05 9.20
CA ALA A 296 -45.33 -5.81 7.98
C ALA A 296 -44.06 -5.35 7.25
N ILE A 297 -43.94 -4.02 7.01
CA ILE A 297 -42.78 -3.37 6.38
C ILE A 297 -41.49 -3.66 7.15
N ARG A 298 -41.50 -3.56 8.50
CA ARG A 298 -40.33 -3.95 9.31
C ARG A 298 -39.94 -5.41 9.09
N SER A 299 -40.90 -6.34 9.13
CA SER A 299 -40.59 -7.76 8.92
C SER A 299 -40.09 -8.06 7.50
N GLU A 300 -40.51 -7.28 6.49
CA GLU A 300 -40.06 -7.41 5.11
C GLU A 300 -38.65 -6.84 4.93
N ALA A 301 -38.37 -5.67 5.50
CA ALA A 301 -37.02 -5.08 5.55
C ALA A 301 -36.04 -5.99 6.30
N GLU A 302 -36.44 -6.60 7.42
CA GLU A 302 -35.63 -7.58 8.17
C GLU A 302 -35.31 -8.83 7.33
N LYS A 303 -36.29 -9.36 6.58
CA LYS A 303 -36.11 -10.48 5.65
C LYS A 303 -35.17 -10.09 4.50
N GLY A 304 -35.39 -8.93 3.88
CA GLY A 304 -34.52 -8.39 2.82
C GLY A 304 -33.07 -8.23 3.29
N ALA A 305 -32.87 -7.63 4.47
CA ALA A 305 -31.55 -7.51 5.09
C ALA A 305 -30.93 -8.87 5.45
N ALA A 306 -31.72 -9.86 5.86
CA ALA A 306 -31.24 -11.23 6.09
C ALA A 306 -30.82 -11.93 4.80
N VAL A 307 -31.57 -11.75 3.70
CA VAL A 307 -31.20 -12.24 2.37
C VAL A 307 -29.90 -11.59 1.89
N LEU A 308 -29.80 -10.25 1.93
CA LEU A 308 -28.59 -9.53 1.55
C LEU A 308 -27.36 -9.97 2.36
N ARG A 309 -27.49 -10.10 3.69
CA ARG A 309 -26.43 -10.66 4.54
C ARG A 309 -26.05 -12.09 4.14
N SER A 310 -27.02 -12.94 3.79
CA SER A 310 -26.73 -14.30 3.31
C SER A 310 -26.11 -14.34 1.91
N THR A 311 -26.35 -13.34 1.05
CA THR A 311 -25.72 -13.24 -0.28
C THR A 311 -24.26 -12.81 -0.11
N VAL A 312 -24.01 -11.70 0.58
CA VAL A 312 -22.66 -11.20 0.85
C VAL A 312 -21.81 -12.24 1.62
N ALA A 313 -22.40 -12.97 2.56
CA ALA A 313 -21.69 -14.05 3.28
C ALA A 313 -21.36 -15.27 2.39
N ARG A 314 -22.05 -15.48 1.27
CA ARG A 314 -21.73 -16.53 0.29
C ARG A 314 -20.70 -16.06 -0.73
N GLU A 315 -20.81 -14.80 -1.16
CA GLU A 315 -19.87 -14.15 -2.07
C GLU A 315 -18.50 -14.04 -1.41
N THR A 316 -18.39 -13.41 -0.23
CA THR A 316 -17.13 -13.33 0.52
C THR A 316 -16.52 -14.71 0.87
N ALA A 317 -17.34 -15.74 1.10
CA ALA A 317 -16.85 -17.10 1.30
C ALA A 317 -16.35 -17.76 0.00
N ARG A 318 -16.96 -17.44 -1.15
CA ARG A 318 -16.50 -17.85 -2.48
C ARG A 318 -15.19 -17.17 -2.85
N ASP A 319 -15.13 -15.84 -2.75
CA ASP A 319 -13.95 -15.04 -3.09
C ASP A 319 -12.75 -15.47 -2.24
N ARG A 320 -12.99 -15.78 -0.96
CA ARG A 320 -11.98 -16.38 -0.07
C ARG A 320 -11.52 -17.75 -0.55
N ALA A 321 -12.43 -18.62 -1.00
CA ALA A 321 -12.05 -19.95 -1.50
C ALA A 321 -11.19 -19.86 -2.78
N GLU A 322 -11.53 -18.96 -3.70
CA GLU A 322 -10.77 -18.68 -4.93
C GLU A 322 -9.40 -18.05 -4.61
N ALA A 323 -9.32 -17.15 -3.62
CA ALA A 323 -8.06 -16.62 -3.12
C ALA A 323 -7.19 -17.70 -2.44
N GLU A 324 -7.78 -18.61 -1.66
CA GLU A 324 -7.04 -19.73 -1.08
C GLU A 324 -6.61 -20.76 -2.13
N GLU A 325 -7.36 -20.95 -3.22
CA GLU A 325 -6.98 -21.82 -4.34
C GLU A 325 -5.82 -21.24 -5.15
N THR A 326 -5.88 -19.96 -5.53
CA THR A 326 -4.77 -19.29 -6.22
C THR A 326 -3.49 -19.24 -5.38
N VAL A 327 -3.58 -19.06 -4.05
CA VAL A 327 -2.42 -19.19 -3.15
C VAL A 327 -1.88 -20.62 -3.09
N ARG A 328 -2.71 -21.67 -3.18
CA ARG A 328 -2.24 -23.06 -3.29
C ARG A 328 -1.52 -23.29 -4.63
N GLU A 329 -2.09 -22.78 -5.74
CA GLU A 329 -1.50 -22.89 -7.07
C GLU A 329 -0.13 -22.20 -7.16
N LEU A 330 0.00 -20.98 -6.62
CA LEU A 330 1.27 -20.25 -6.55
C LEU A 330 2.32 -20.97 -5.70
N ARG A 331 1.92 -21.60 -4.59
CA ARG A 331 2.83 -22.43 -3.76
C ARG A 331 3.29 -23.69 -4.49
N LEU A 332 2.42 -24.34 -5.27
CA LEU A 332 2.81 -25.47 -6.10
C LEU A 332 3.82 -25.04 -7.17
N ARG A 333 3.57 -23.94 -7.89
CA ARG A 333 4.53 -23.36 -8.84
C ARG A 333 5.88 -23.03 -8.20
N ALA A 334 5.89 -22.46 -6.99
CA ALA A 334 7.13 -22.17 -6.25
C ALA A 334 7.93 -23.45 -5.96
N LEU A 335 7.28 -24.50 -5.45
CA LEU A 335 7.91 -25.81 -5.22
C LEU A 335 8.41 -26.47 -6.52
N GLU A 336 7.68 -26.31 -7.63
CA GLU A 336 8.13 -26.76 -8.95
C GLU A 336 9.37 -25.99 -9.44
N PHE A 337 9.43 -24.68 -9.20
CA PHE A 337 10.61 -23.87 -9.51
C PHE A 337 11.82 -24.25 -8.63
N GLU A 338 11.64 -24.42 -7.32
CA GLU A 338 12.69 -24.92 -6.40
C GLU A 338 13.18 -26.31 -6.81
N ALA A 339 12.28 -27.22 -7.19
CA ALA A 339 12.62 -28.54 -7.72
C ALA A 339 13.33 -28.49 -9.08
N SER A 340 13.12 -27.44 -9.87
CA SER A 340 13.84 -27.20 -11.13
C SER A 340 15.23 -26.57 -10.91
N LEU A 341 15.36 -25.71 -9.90
CA LEU A 341 16.60 -25.03 -9.53
C LEU A 341 17.57 -26.01 -8.88
N THR A 342 17.10 -26.83 -7.93
CA THR A 342 17.90 -27.90 -7.31
C THR A 342 18.42 -28.91 -8.34
N ARG A 343 17.59 -29.36 -9.29
CA ARG A 343 18.06 -30.20 -10.42
C ARG A 343 19.14 -29.51 -11.24
N ARG A 344 18.94 -28.26 -11.67
CA ARG A 344 19.95 -27.50 -12.43
C ARG A 344 21.24 -27.29 -11.62
N GLN A 345 21.14 -27.15 -10.31
CA GLN A 345 22.29 -27.05 -9.42
C GLN A 345 23.02 -28.39 -9.30
N ASP A 346 22.30 -29.50 -9.13
CA ASP A 346 22.89 -30.85 -9.11
C ASP A 346 23.52 -31.24 -10.46
N ASP A 347 22.90 -30.87 -11.58
CA ASP A 347 23.42 -31.04 -12.93
C ASP A 347 24.72 -30.21 -13.10
N ALA A 348 24.70 -28.92 -12.73
CA ALA A 348 25.88 -28.05 -12.80
C ALA A 348 27.01 -28.48 -11.83
N HIS A 349 26.67 -29.01 -10.64
CA HIS A 349 27.64 -29.61 -9.72
C HIS A 349 28.25 -30.89 -10.32
N GLN A 350 27.47 -31.72 -11.01
CA GLN A 350 27.99 -32.90 -11.72
C GLN A 350 28.90 -32.51 -12.89
N GLU A 351 28.52 -31.53 -13.71
CA GLU A 351 29.35 -30.97 -14.77
C GLU A 351 30.66 -30.41 -14.20
N PHE A 352 30.59 -29.62 -13.12
CA PHE A 352 31.77 -29.10 -12.43
C PHE A 352 32.67 -30.22 -11.89
N LEU A 353 32.12 -31.28 -11.27
CA LEU A 353 32.90 -32.42 -10.80
C LEU A 353 33.53 -33.21 -11.95
N VAL A 354 32.84 -33.36 -13.08
CA VAL A 354 33.40 -33.99 -14.29
C VAL A 354 34.55 -33.17 -14.85
N LEU A 355 34.37 -31.85 -15.00
CA LEU A 355 35.42 -30.93 -15.47
C LEU A 355 36.61 -30.87 -14.49
N HIS A 356 36.35 -30.85 -13.19
CA HIS A 356 37.38 -30.90 -12.16
C HIS A 356 38.19 -32.20 -12.22
N ASN A 357 37.52 -33.36 -12.30
CA ASN A 357 38.19 -34.65 -12.44
C ASN A 357 38.98 -34.77 -13.75
N GLN A 358 38.48 -34.18 -14.85
CA GLN A 358 39.23 -34.09 -16.11
C GLN A 358 40.46 -33.18 -15.98
N ALA A 359 40.35 -32.04 -15.29
CA ALA A 359 41.47 -31.13 -15.03
C ALA A 359 42.52 -31.75 -14.10
N VAL A 360 42.10 -32.48 -13.06
CA VAL A 360 42.99 -33.26 -12.18
C VAL A 360 43.69 -34.35 -12.99
N ALA A 361 42.97 -35.19 -13.75
CA ALA A 361 43.58 -36.22 -14.58
C ALA A 361 44.48 -35.67 -15.71
N HIS A 362 44.29 -34.41 -16.11
CA HIS A 362 45.17 -33.71 -17.04
C HIS A 362 46.44 -33.19 -16.34
N ALA A 363 46.32 -32.63 -15.13
CA ALA A 363 47.45 -32.21 -14.30
C ALA A 363 48.30 -33.41 -13.84
N GLU A 364 47.66 -34.51 -13.41
CA GLU A 364 48.31 -35.79 -13.10
C GLU A 364 49.09 -36.30 -14.31
N ARG A 365 48.51 -36.30 -15.51
CA ARG A 365 49.22 -36.67 -16.74
C ARG A 365 50.42 -35.77 -17.02
N ILE A 366 50.28 -34.44 -16.91
CA ILE A 366 51.42 -33.51 -17.09
C ILE A 366 52.52 -33.79 -16.06
N THR A 367 52.18 -34.05 -14.79
CA THR A 367 53.18 -34.40 -13.78
C THR A 367 53.80 -35.78 -13.99
N GLN A 368 53.06 -36.76 -14.50
CA GLN A 368 53.60 -38.05 -14.90
C GLN A 368 54.53 -37.92 -16.11
N ASP A 369 54.10 -37.28 -17.19
CA ASP A 369 54.90 -37.03 -18.40
C ASP A 369 56.19 -36.27 -18.05
N ALA A 370 56.12 -35.28 -17.14
CA ALA A 370 57.29 -34.57 -16.64
C ALA A 370 58.22 -35.46 -15.80
N ASN A 371 57.68 -36.29 -14.89
CA ASN A 371 58.46 -37.23 -14.11
C ASN A 371 59.11 -38.32 -14.98
N GLU A 372 58.43 -38.79 -16.03
CA GLU A 372 58.96 -39.73 -17.02
C GLU A 372 60.07 -39.08 -17.86
N GLN A 373 59.92 -37.82 -18.29
CA GLN A 373 60.99 -37.07 -18.94
C GLN A 373 62.21 -36.87 -18.03
N VAL A 374 61.99 -36.52 -16.75
CA VAL A 374 63.07 -36.42 -15.75
C VAL A 374 63.76 -37.77 -15.57
N SER A 375 63.02 -38.86 -15.38
CA SER A 375 63.57 -40.22 -15.24
C SER A 375 64.36 -40.65 -16.48
N ALA A 376 63.81 -40.45 -17.69
CA ALA A 376 64.49 -40.75 -18.95
C ALA A 376 65.76 -39.91 -19.15
N SER A 377 65.78 -38.65 -18.69
CA SER A 377 66.97 -37.80 -18.69
C SER A 377 68.04 -38.29 -17.71
N LEU A 378 67.64 -38.77 -16.52
CA LEU A 378 68.55 -39.37 -15.54
C LEU A 378 69.11 -40.70 -16.04
N GLU A 379 68.30 -41.57 -16.63
CA GLU A 379 68.79 -42.78 -17.30
C GLU A 379 69.70 -42.46 -18.50
N HIS A 380 69.42 -41.38 -19.24
CA HIS A 380 70.31 -40.94 -20.33
C HIS A 380 71.66 -40.50 -19.77
N ALA A 381 71.67 -39.67 -18.72
CA ALA A 381 72.88 -39.24 -18.02
C ALA A 381 73.67 -40.43 -17.46
N GLN A 382 73.00 -41.42 -16.84
CA GLN A 382 73.63 -42.66 -16.37
C GLN A 382 74.18 -43.53 -17.52
N ARG A 383 73.46 -43.66 -18.63
CA ARG A 383 73.97 -44.37 -19.84
C ARG A 383 75.14 -43.65 -20.48
N VAL A 384 75.22 -42.32 -20.37
CA VAL A 384 76.38 -41.53 -20.80
C VAL A 384 77.55 -41.67 -19.82
N SER A 385 77.31 -41.67 -18.49
CA SER A 385 78.37 -41.85 -17.50
C SER A 385 78.98 -43.25 -17.55
N VAL A 386 78.18 -44.30 -17.64
CA VAL A 386 78.70 -45.68 -17.80
C VAL A 386 79.49 -45.84 -19.10
N LYS A 387 79.03 -45.24 -20.21
CA LYS A 387 79.83 -45.20 -21.45
C LYS A 387 81.14 -44.44 -21.27
N ALA A 388 81.14 -43.32 -20.55
CA ALA A 388 82.35 -42.56 -20.26
C ALA A 388 83.32 -43.35 -19.37
N GLU A 389 82.83 -44.07 -18.35
CA GLU A 389 83.62 -44.98 -17.52
C GLU A 389 84.21 -46.15 -18.32
N ASP A 390 83.43 -46.75 -19.24
CA ASP A 390 83.91 -47.82 -20.12
C ASP A 390 84.94 -47.31 -21.14
N PHE A 391 84.75 -46.12 -21.71
CA PHE A 391 85.77 -45.45 -22.53
C PHE A 391 87.03 -45.14 -21.70
N GLU A 392 86.90 -44.62 -20.48
CA GLU A 392 88.03 -44.33 -19.60
C GLU A 392 88.79 -45.62 -19.21
N ARG A 393 88.06 -46.72 -18.97
CA ARG A 393 88.65 -48.05 -18.70
C ARG A 393 89.38 -48.60 -19.93
N LEU A 394 88.80 -48.46 -21.12
CA LEU A 394 89.42 -48.86 -22.39
C LEU A 394 90.67 -48.04 -22.67
N MET A 395 90.63 -46.72 -22.48
CA MET A 395 91.79 -45.83 -22.69
C MET A 395 92.91 -46.10 -21.68
N ARG A 396 92.60 -46.42 -20.41
CA ARG A 396 93.60 -46.91 -19.44
C ARG A 396 94.23 -48.23 -19.88
N ALA A 397 93.42 -49.20 -20.32
CA ALA A 397 93.94 -50.49 -20.79
C ALA A 397 94.81 -50.33 -22.05
N GLN A 398 94.41 -49.45 -22.97
CA GLN A 398 95.20 -49.10 -24.16
C GLN A 398 96.51 -48.39 -23.79
N SER A 399 96.53 -47.49 -22.80
CA SER A 399 97.77 -46.89 -22.28
C SER A 399 98.71 -47.97 -21.74
N GLN A 400 98.20 -48.86 -20.88
CA GLN A 400 98.97 -49.97 -20.32
C GLN A 400 99.51 -50.93 -21.39
N GLN A 401 98.75 -51.15 -22.47
CA GLN A 401 99.21 -51.95 -23.62
C GLN A 401 100.31 -51.24 -24.42
N ILE A 402 100.19 -49.93 -24.65
CA ILE A 402 101.22 -49.12 -25.33
C ILE A 402 102.50 -49.04 -24.47
N GLU A 403 102.37 -48.88 -23.16
CA GLU A 403 103.48 -48.93 -22.20
C GLU A 403 104.18 -50.29 -22.20
N ALA A 404 103.44 -51.40 -22.25
CA ALA A 404 103.99 -52.75 -22.31
C ALA A 404 104.73 -53.03 -23.63
N ASP A 405 104.17 -52.62 -24.77
CA ASP A 405 104.81 -52.73 -26.10
C ASP A 405 106.09 -51.86 -26.16
N ALA A 406 106.03 -50.61 -25.65
CA ALA A 406 107.20 -49.75 -25.54
C ALA A 406 108.30 -50.38 -24.66
N GLN A 407 107.94 -51.04 -23.55
CA GLN A 407 108.89 -51.78 -22.71
C GLN A 407 109.50 -53.00 -23.43
N LEU A 408 108.71 -53.74 -24.22
CA LEU A 408 109.22 -54.87 -25.01
C LEU A 408 110.19 -54.40 -26.09
N ARG A 409 109.83 -53.37 -26.86
CA ARG A 409 110.72 -52.76 -27.86
C ARG A 409 112.02 -52.23 -27.21
N ALA A 410 111.92 -51.57 -26.05
CA ALA A 410 113.10 -51.10 -25.31
C ALA A 410 114.03 -52.26 -24.89
N ARG A 411 113.47 -53.39 -24.44
CA ARG A 411 114.24 -54.61 -24.14
C ARG A 411 114.90 -55.19 -25.39
N GLU A 412 114.16 -55.35 -26.49
CA GLU A 412 114.76 -55.81 -27.76
C GLU A 412 115.90 -54.89 -28.24
N HIS A 413 115.79 -53.58 -28.07
CA HIS A 413 116.86 -52.64 -28.41
C HIS A 413 118.09 -52.82 -27.51
N LEU A 414 117.92 -53.12 -26.22
CA LEU A 414 119.01 -53.47 -25.31
C LEU A 414 119.63 -54.83 -25.67
N ASP A 415 118.84 -55.85 -25.94
CA ASP A 415 119.31 -57.20 -26.30
C ASP A 415 120.11 -57.17 -27.61
N ARG A 416 119.62 -56.46 -28.63
CA ARG A 416 120.34 -56.21 -29.89
C ARG A 416 121.65 -55.44 -29.66
N ALA A 417 121.69 -54.53 -28.68
CA ALA A 417 122.92 -53.81 -28.31
C ALA A 417 123.90 -54.72 -27.57
N HIS A 418 123.44 -55.58 -26.66
CA HIS A 418 124.26 -56.58 -25.97
C HIS A 418 124.90 -57.58 -26.94
N VAL A 419 124.11 -58.19 -27.84
CA VAL A 419 124.64 -59.11 -28.88
C VAL A 419 125.63 -58.40 -29.81
N LYS A 420 125.43 -57.11 -30.12
CA LYS A 420 126.39 -56.32 -30.90
C LYS A 420 127.69 -56.04 -30.12
N ALA A 421 127.60 -55.76 -28.83
CA ALA A 421 128.75 -55.54 -27.96
C ALA A 421 129.56 -56.83 -27.75
N GLU A 422 128.90 -57.95 -27.47
CA GLU A 422 129.50 -59.28 -27.34
C GLU A 422 130.25 -59.69 -28.62
N ARG A 423 129.63 -59.48 -29.79
CA ARG A 423 130.28 -59.72 -31.09
C ARG A 423 131.49 -58.82 -31.36
N ILE A 424 131.55 -57.62 -30.80
CA ILE A 424 132.74 -56.75 -30.84
C ILE A 424 133.83 -57.28 -29.89
N ILE A 425 133.45 -57.74 -28.69
CA ILE A 425 134.37 -58.34 -27.71
C ILE A 425 135.01 -59.62 -28.28
N ASP A 426 134.24 -60.49 -28.91
CA ASP A 426 134.76 -61.70 -29.59
C ASP A 426 135.73 -61.36 -30.73
N LEU A 427 135.41 -60.35 -31.55
CA LEU A 427 136.25 -59.93 -32.66
C LEU A 427 137.59 -59.34 -32.17
N VAL A 428 137.55 -58.51 -31.12
CA VAL A 428 138.75 -57.92 -30.48
C VAL A 428 139.58 -59.00 -29.76
N THR A 429 138.93 -59.94 -29.07
CA THR A 429 139.59 -61.09 -28.41
C THR A 429 140.28 -61.99 -29.43
N THR A 430 139.60 -62.30 -30.54
CA THR A 430 140.16 -63.12 -31.63
C THR A 430 141.33 -62.40 -32.32
N HIS A 431 141.20 -61.11 -32.59
CA HIS A 431 142.26 -60.31 -33.22
C HIS A 431 143.50 -60.18 -32.33
N SER A 432 143.33 -59.91 -31.03
CA SER A 432 144.45 -59.82 -30.08
C SER A 432 145.14 -61.16 -29.85
N GLN A 433 144.41 -62.29 -29.77
CA GLN A 433 145.00 -63.63 -29.74
C GLN A 433 145.76 -63.97 -31.03
N SER A 434 145.29 -63.50 -32.19
CA SER A 434 145.98 -63.68 -33.47
C SER A 434 147.30 -62.91 -33.52
N VAL A 435 147.29 -61.62 -33.15
CA VAL A 435 148.50 -60.78 -33.08
C VAL A 435 149.52 -61.32 -32.08
N LEU A 436 149.08 -61.88 -30.94
CA LEU A 436 149.96 -62.55 -29.99
C LEU A 436 150.61 -63.81 -30.58
N ARG A 437 149.88 -64.63 -31.34
CA ARG A 437 150.45 -65.80 -32.05
C ARG A 437 151.46 -65.40 -33.13
N ASP A 438 151.14 -64.42 -33.96
CA ASP A 438 152.02 -63.95 -35.04
C ASP A 438 153.31 -63.30 -34.49
N ALA A 439 153.22 -62.67 -33.32
CA ALA A 439 154.39 -62.20 -32.56
C ALA A 439 155.21 -63.38 -31.99
N GLU A 440 154.58 -64.38 -31.36
CA GLU A 440 155.28 -65.58 -30.89
C GLU A 440 156.02 -66.31 -32.02
N ASP A 441 155.34 -66.56 -33.14
CA ASP A 441 155.90 -67.31 -34.27
C ASP A 441 157.09 -66.56 -34.90
N ARG A 442 157.05 -65.21 -35.00
CA ARG A 442 158.25 -64.42 -35.34
C ARG A 442 159.42 -64.66 -34.37
N THR A 443 159.17 -64.73 -33.05
CA THR A 443 160.27 -65.01 -32.10
C THR A 443 160.82 -66.44 -32.22
N ARG A 444 159.99 -67.43 -32.59
CA ARG A 444 160.44 -68.80 -32.86
C ARG A 444 161.28 -68.85 -34.15
N GLN A 445 160.85 -68.14 -35.20
CA GLN A 445 161.52 -68.09 -36.51
C GLN A 445 162.92 -67.44 -36.41
N LEU A 446 163.05 -66.31 -35.70
CA LEU A 446 164.35 -65.68 -35.43
C LEU A 446 165.30 -66.59 -34.64
N ARG A 447 164.77 -67.34 -33.66
CA ARG A 447 165.54 -68.29 -32.84
C ARG A 447 166.02 -69.50 -33.64
N TRP A 448 165.24 -69.94 -34.62
CA TRP A 448 165.61 -71.01 -35.56
C TRP A 448 166.70 -70.56 -36.55
N GLN A 449 166.60 -69.34 -37.09
CA GLN A 449 167.59 -68.77 -38.01
C GLN A 449 169.00 -68.65 -37.38
N GLN A 450 169.09 -68.28 -36.09
CA GLN A 450 170.36 -68.26 -35.36
C GLN A 450 171.02 -69.65 -35.26
N HIS A 451 170.23 -70.72 -35.16
CA HIS A 451 170.76 -72.08 -35.06
C HIS A 451 171.33 -72.58 -36.40
N GLN A 452 170.69 -72.26 -37.52
CA GLN A 452 171.21 -72.61 -38.85
C GLN A 452 172.53 -71.90 -39.18
N LEU A 453 172.68 -70.61 -38.81
CA LEU A 453 173.94 -69.88 -39.03
C LEU A 453 175.14 -70.50 -38.30
N MET A 454 174.95 -71.02 -37.08
CA MET A 454 175.98 -71.77 -36.35
C MET A 454 176.35 -73.09 -37.03
N SER A 455 175.36 -73.80 -37.59
CA SER A 455 175.61 -75.06 -38.32
C SER A 455 176.36 -74.82 -39.64
N PHE A 456 175.97 -73.80 -40.39
CA PHE A 456 176.55 -73.49 -41.71
C PHE A 456 178.03 -73.08 -41.63
N MET A 457 178.42 -72.41 -40.54
CA MET A 457 179.82 -72.04 -40.26
C MET A 457 180.77 -73.23 -40.04
N ALA A 458 180.26 -74.44 -39.78
CA ALA A 458 181.09 -75.63 -39.63
C ALA A 458 181.42 -76.31 -40.98
N GLU A 459 180.49 -76.28 -41.93
CA GLU A 459 180.56 -77.01 -43.20
C GLU A 459 181.38 -76.24 -44.26
N VAL A 460 181.38 -74.90 -44.21
CA VAL A 460 182.07 -73.98 -45.14
C VAL A 460 183.62 -74.02 -45.03
N LYS A 461 184.20 -74.89 -44.19
CA LYS A 461 185.66 -74.99 -44.02
C LYS A 461 186.34 -76.02 -44.94
N GLU A 462 185.60 -76.89 -45.62
CA GLU A 462 186.15 -77.83 -46.61
C GLU A 462 185.58 -77.54 -48.01
N LEU A 463 186.40 -77.70 -49.06
CA LEU A 463 186.12 -77.36 -50.47
C LEU A 463 185.54 -75.94 -50.72
N ILE A 464 186.35 -74.87 -50.70
CA ILE A 464 187.23 -74.44 -51.83
C ILE A 464 186.48 -74.12 -53.14
N ARG A 465 186.18 -72.81 -53.33
CA ARG A 465 186.08 -72.03 -54.61
C ARG A 465 184.88 -72.29 -55.57
N PRO A 466 184.53 -71.30 -56.44
CA PRO A 466 184.45 -69.84 -56.21
C PRO A 466 183.28 -69.12 -56.98
N GLU A 467 183.23 -67.77 -56.88
CA GLU A 467 182.61 -66.79 -57.84
C GLU A 467 181.07 -66.70 -58.09
N THR A 468 180.42 -65.69 -57.46
CA THR A 468 179.66 -64.51 -58.03
C THR A 468 178.49 -64.65 -59.07
N PRO A 469 177.65 -63.60 -59.37
CA PRO A 469 177.00 -62.53 -58.55
C PRO A 469 175.53 -62.05 -58.92
N LEU A 470 174.90 -61.27 -58.01
CA LEU A 470 173.95 -60.09 -58.09
C LEU A 470 172.99 -59.71 -59.28
N ALA A 471 171.74 -59.28 -58.95
CA ALA A 471 170.92 -58.13 -59.51
C ALA A 471 169.49 -58.01 -58.82
N SER A 472 168.97 -56.84 -58.34
CA SER A 472 168.00 -55.84 -58.93
C SER A 472 166.48 -56.26 -58.95
N ALA A 473 165.39 -55.43 -58.94
CA ALA A 473 165.10 -53.98 -59.09
C ALA A 473 163.73 -53.52 -58.43
N GLU A 474 163.17 -52.33 -58.79
CA GLU A 474 162.07 -51.52 -58.14
C GLU A 474 160.70 -51.46 -58.96
N ASP A 475 159.64 -50.60 -58.84
CA ASP A 475 159.26 -49.31 -58.17
C ASP A 475 157.68 -49.00 -58.16
N SER A 476 157.23 -47.86 -57.55
CA SER A 476 156.03 -46.96 -57.76
C SER A 476 154.58 -47.19 -57.18
N ALA A 477 153.77 -46.10 -57.10
CA ALA A 477 152.39 -45.90 -56.52
C ALA A 477 151.63 -44.71 -57.24
N PRO A 478 150.60 -43.91 -56.77
CA PRO A 478 149.79 -43.81 -55.50
C PRO A 478 148.25 -43.36 -55.64
N ARG A 479 147.62 -42.84 -54.54
CA ARG A 479 146.45 -41.89 -54.41
C ARG A 479 144.97 -42.36 -54.62
N ASP A 480 143.88 -41.68 -54.17
CA ASP A 480 143.69 -40.29 -53.63
C ASP A 480 142.54 -40.11 -52.57
N GLU A 481 142.27 -38.83 -52.20
CA GLU A 481 141.41 -38.28 -51.11
C GLU A 481 139.89 -38.17 -51.48
N ALA A 482 138.88 -37.55 -50.79
CA ALA A 482 138.79 -36.47 -49.77
C ALA A 482 137.43 -36.47 -48.95
N GLU A 483 136.85 -35.29 -48.65
CA GLU A 483 135.68 -34.97 -47.75
C GLU A 483 134.31 -34.87 -48.50
N THR A 484 133.10 -34.54 -48.00
CA THR A 484 132.50 -33.86 -46.79
C THR A 484 131.35 -34.71 -46.17
N ASP A 485 130.43 -34.35 -45.24
CA ASP A 485 129.77 -33.14 -44.62
C ASP A 485 128.67 -32.38 -45.43
N GLY A 486 127.61 -31.86 -44.77
CA GLY A 486 126.43 -31.20 -45.40
C GLY A 486 125.18 -30.94 -44.48
N THR A 487 124.23 -30.06 -44.87
CA THR A 487 123.18 -29.47 -43.97
C THR A 487 121.84 -29.04 -44.62
N ASP A 488 120.80 -28.83 -43.78
CA ASP A 488 119.70 -27.81 -43.89
C ASP A 488 118.32 -28.12 -44.60
N ALA A 489 117.32 -27.31 -44.20
CA ALA A 489 116.13 -26.75 -44.90
C ALA A 489 114.94 -27.59 -45.50
N ALA A 490 113.79 -27.54 -44.79
CA ALA A 490 112.51 -26.87 -45.18
C ALA A 490 111.53 -27.37 -46.30
N ALA A 491 110.34 -26.74 -46.32
CA ALA A 491 109.18 -26.82 -47.26
C ALA A 491 108.32 -28.11 -47.21
N ALA A 492 106.98 -28.12 -47.43
CA ALA A 492 105.92 -27.10 -47.66
C ALA A 492 104.60 -27.61 -46.96
N ALA A 493 103.58 -26.81 -46.58
CA ALA A 493 102.59 -26.05 -47.38
C ALA A 493 101.84 -26.89 -48.45
N ASP A 494 100.52 -26.77 -48.69
CA ASP A 494 99.38 -26.13 -47.97
C ASP A 494 98.06 -26.84 -48.43
N VAL A 495 96.79 -26.36 -48.53
CA VAL A 495 96.14 -25.04 -48.52
C VAL A 495 94.61 -25.15 -48.22
N GLU A 496 93.99 -24.17 -47.52
CA GLU A 496 92.55 -23.74 -47.53
C GLU A 496 91.36 -24.72 -47.26
N ALA A 497 90.08 -24.31 -47.11
CA ALA A 497 89.43 -23.19 -46.37
C ALA A 497 87.88 -23.27 -46.46
N ALA A 498 87.18 -22.36 -45.74
CA ALA A 498 85.96 -21.62 -46.15
C ALA A 498 84.69 -21.66 -45.24
N VAL A 499 84.55 -20.60 -44.43
CA VAL A 499 83.36 -19.72 -44.25
C VAL A 499 81.97 -20.32 -43.98
N ALA A 500 81.42 -20.01 -42.80
CA ALA A 500 80.15 -19.25 -42.64
C ALA A 500 80.01 -18.67 -41.22
N GLU A 501 79.58 -17.41 -41.11
CA GLU A 501 79.34 -16.67 -39.86
C GLU A 501 77.82 -16.39 -39.70
N THR A 502 77.33 -16.26 -38.44
CA THR A 502 76.31 -15.25 -38.06
C THR A 502 76.41 -14.97 -36.55
N GLU A 503 76.27 -13.72 -36.10
CA GLU A 503 76.30 -13.31 -34.69
C GLU A 503 74.95 -12.80 -34.11
N VAL A 504 74.76 -13.11 -32.82
CA VAL A 504 74.15 -12.35 -31.70
C VAL A 504 73.01 -11.33 -31.92
N ALA A 505 71.85 -11.63 -31.29
CA ALA A 505 71.01 -10.74 -30.45
C ALA A 505 69.91 -11.65 -29.82
N ASP A 506 69.73 -11.84 -28.50
CA ASP A 506 69.67 -10.96 -27.31
C ASP A 506 68.34 -10.18 -27.16
N GLY A 507 67.80 -10.17 -25.92
CA GLY A 507 66.44 -9.69 -25.59
C GLY A 507 65.81 -10.40 -24.38
N GLU A 508 65.64 -9.68 -23.27
CA GLU A 508 65.41 -10.19 -21.91
C GLU A 508 63.98 -10.70 -21.57
N ARG A 509 63.86 -11.36 -20.39
CA ARG A 509 62.60 -11.61 -19.66
C ARG A 509 62.44 -10.60 -18.51
N ALA A 510 61.24 -10.07 -18.30
CA ALA A 510 60.80 -9.58 -16.98
C ALA A 510 59.26 -9.55 -16.83
N GLU A 511 58.79 -10.04 -15.69
CA GLU A 511 57.54 -9.70 -14.98
C GLU A 511 57.97 -9.23 -13.55
N PRO A 512 57.10 -8.88 -12.56
CA PRO A 512 55.62 -8.80 -12.51
C PRO A 512 55.13 -7.49 -11.81
N GLU A 513 54.03 -7.57 -11.02
CA GLU A 513 53.52 -6.62 -10.01
C GLU A 513 52.81 -5.34 -10.55
N SER A 514 51.50 -5.13 -10.32
CA SER A 514 50.74 -4.69 -9.11
C SER A 514 50.80 -3.16 -8.85
N GLU A 515 49.88 -2.46 -8.17
CA GLU A 515 48.77 -2.86 -7.27
C GLU A 515 47.60 -1.80 -7.26
N HIS A 516 46.85 -1.70 -6.15
CA HIS A 516 45.52 -1.04 -5.95
C HIS A 516 45.43 0.51 -6.03
N GLY A 517 44.17 1.00 -6.00
CA GLY A 517 43.74 2.40 -5.87
C GLY A 517 42.63 2.72 -6.88
N ASP A 518 41.33 2.56 -6.61
CA ASP A 518 40.51 2.92 -5.44
C ASP A 518 40.43 4.44 -5.22
N GLY A 519 39.22 5.00 -5.30
CA GLY A 519 39.00 6.43 -5.53
C GLY A 519 37.52 6.82 -5.56
N GLU A 520 36.99 7.14 -4.38
CA GLU A 520 35.59 7.42 -4.09
C GLU A 520 35.14 8.87 -4.42
N GLN A 521 33.81 9.09 -4.42
CA GLN A 521 33.13 10.38 -4.16
C GLN A 521 33.30 11.50 -5.23
N THR A 522 32.47 12.55 -5.32
CA THR A 522 31.33 12.99 -4.48
C THR A 522 30.20 13.63 -5.32
N GLU A 523 29.10 13.96 -4.65
CA GLU A 523 27.92 14.69 -5.11
C GLU A 523 28.17 16.09 -5.69
N SER A 524 27.21 16.61 -6.46
CA SER A 524 26.84 18.03 -6.39
C SER A 524 25.36 18.24 -6.72
N GLU A 525 24.64 18.88 -5.79
CA GLU A 525 23.28 19.38 -6.01
C GLU A 525 23.28 20.65 -6.87
N HIS A 526 22.15 20.98 -7.50
CA HIS A 526 21.55 22.31 -7.39
C HIS A 526 20.09 22.29 -7.89
N ALA A 527 19.30 23.27 -7.43
CA ALA A 527 17.85 23.38 -7.63
C ALA A 527 17.47 24.69 -8.35
N GLU A 528 16.17 25.04 -8.29
CA GLU A 528 15.54 26.31 -8.74
C GLU A 528 15.38 26.46 -10.29
N GLY A 529 14.29 27.04 -10.81
CA GLY A 529 13.06 27.45 -10.13
C GLY A 529 11.99 28.09 -11.05
N GLU A 530 10.74 28.05 -10.55
CA GLU A 530 9.64 29.03 -10.69
C GLU A 530 8.95 29.44 -12.03
N HIS A 531 7.71 29.94 -11.82
CA HIS A 531 6.83 30.80 -12.64
C HIS A 531 5.95 30.18 -13.75
N GLY A 532 4.68 30.62 -13.77
CA GLY A 532 3.67 30.25 -14.76
C GLY A 532 2.21 30.38 -14.27
N ASP A 533 1.82 31.50 -13.67
CA ASP A 533 0.39 31.82 -13.41
C ASP A 533 -0.36 32.11 -14.72
N ASP A 534 -1.63 31.69 -14.84
CA ASP A 534 -2.61 32.32 -15.75
C ASP A 534 -4.08 31.93 -15.41
N GLU A 535 -4.86 32.92 -15.00
CA GLU A 535 -6.33 33.01 -14.89
C GLU A 535 -6.67 34.53 -15.02
N PRO A 536 -7.90 34.99 -15.33
CA PRO A 536 -9.15 34.26 -15.63
C PRO A 536 -9.97 34.83 -16.83
N ALA A 537 -11.14 34.22 -17.10
CA ALA A 537 -12.34 34.84 -17.69
C ALA A 537 -13.53 33.87 -17.44
N GLU A 538 -14.70 34.27 -16.91
CA GLU A 538 -15.73 35.11 -17.54
C GLU A 538 -16.12 34.63 -18.95
N GLY A 539 -17.36 34.26 -19.28
CA GLY A 539 -18.61 34.16 -18.50
C GLY A 539 -19.82 34.34 -19.46
N ASP A 540 -20.97 33.71 -19.22
CA ASP A 540 -22.19 34.00 -20.01
C ASP A 540 -23.50 33.71 -19.25
N HIS A 541 -24.56 34.42 -19.61
CA HIS A 541 -25.90 34.39 -19.01
C HIS A 541 -26.98 34.22 -20.09
N HIS A 542 -27.88 33.24 -19.93
CA HIS A 542 -29.32 33.37 -20.24
C HIS A 542 -30.10 32.18 -19.62
N GLU A 543 -31.28 32.40 -19.03
CA GLU A 543 -32.61 32.24 -19.65
C GLU A 543 -32.79 30.88 -20.36
N GLY A 544 -33.74 29.99 -20.02
CA GLY A 544 -34.83 30.08 -19.04
C GLY A 544 -36.20 30.17 -19.73
N GLU A 545 -36.99 29.09 -19.70
CA GLU A 545 -38.35 29.09 -20.26
C GLU A 545 -39.27 28.06 -19.54
N HIS A 546 -40.58 28.29 -19.62
CA HIS A 546 -41.63 27.52 -18.92
C HIS A 546 -42.05 26.26 -19.67
N HIS A 547 -42.59 25.26 -18.95
CA HIS A 547 -43.92 24.72 -19.27
C HIS A 547 -44.64 24.03 -18.10
N ASP A 548 -45.97 23.98 -18.19
CA ASP A 548 -46.89 23.36 -17.21
C ASP A 548 -46.85 21.82 -17.22
N GLY A 549 -47.35 21.23 -16.12
CA GLY A 549 -47.60 19.79 -15.94
C GLY A 549 -48.58 19.50 -14.79
#